data_AF-A0A374T4M6-F1
#
_entry.id   AF-A0A374T4M6-F1
#
_cell.length_a   1.000
_cell.length_b   1.000
_cell.length_c   1.000
_cell.angle_alpha   90.00
_cell.angle_beta   90.00
_cell.angle_gamma   90.00
#
_symmetry.space_group_name_H-M   'P 1'
#
loop_
_entity.id
_entity.type
_entity.pdbx_description
1 polymer ?
#
loop_
_entity_poly.entity_id
_entity_poly.type
_entity_poly.pdbx_seq_one_letter_code
_entity_poly.pdbx_strand_id
1 'polypeptide(L)' 'MQRLVRVTDTEGNVTPPFTYDPLGNVLTKQTANMAEKGKMIAYTYDYHRLTGISYPDHPENNVKYYITV' A
#
# COMPACT_ATOMS: atom_id res chain seq x y z
N MET A 1 -6.97 11.59 15.28
CA MET A 1 -7.47 10.25 14.87
C MET A 1 -6.30 9.27 14.96
N GLN A 2 -6.46 8.16 15.68
CA GLN A 2 -5.43 7.12 15.77
C GLN A 2 -5.65 6.15 14.59
N ARG A 3 -4.63 5.93 13.76
CA ARG A 3 -4.72 5.01 12.62
C ARG A 3 -3.87 3.78 12.86
N LEU A 4 -4.39 2.62 12.46
CA LEU A 4 -3.79 1.32 12.69
C LEU A 4 -2.48 1.18 11.92
N VAL A 5 -1.35 1.27 12.63
CA VAL A 5 -0.01 1.17 12.05
C VAL A 5 0.45 -0.29 12.00
N ARG A 6 0.01 -1.16 12.92
CA ARG A 6 0.40 -2.57 12.97
C ARG A 6 -0.65 -3.40 13.70
N VAL A 7 -0.85 -4.63 13.26
CA VAL A 7 -1.60 -5.66 13.99
C VAL A 7 -0.72 -6.90 14.07
N THR A 8 -0.57 -7.47 15.25
CA THR A 8 -0.02 -8.81 15.44
C THR A 8 -1.20 -9.71 15.79
N ASP A 9 -1.40 -10.80 15.06
CA ASP A 9 -2.42 -11.79 15.43
C ASP A 9 -1.97 -12.66 16.61
N THR A 10 -2.87 -13.50 17.11
CA THR A 10 -2.62 -14.41 18.24
C THR A 10 -1.58 -15.49 17.95
N GLU A 11 -1.24 -15.72 16.68
CA GLU A 11 -0.22 -16.66 16.23
C GLU A 11 1.16 -15.99 16.07
N GLY A 12 1.25 -14.67 16.32
CA GLY A 12 2.48 -13.89 16.20
C GLY A 12 2.74 -13.38 14.78
N ASN A 13 1.81 -13.58 13.83
CA ASN A 13 1.96 -13.01 12.50
C ASN A 13 1.77 -11.51 12.57
N VAL A 14 2.82 -10.80 12.17
CA VAL A 14 2.78 -9.35 12.01
C VAL A 14 2.11 -9.06 10.69
N THR A 15 0.95 -8.38 10.71
CA THR A 15 0.45 -7.69 9.53
C THR A 15 1.38 -6.51 9.26
N PRO A 16 2.12 -6.49 8.15
CA PRO A 16 3.06 -5.41 7.86
C PRO A 16 2.32 -4.08 7.71
N PRO A 17 2.94 -2.97 8.12
CA PRO A 17 2.26 -1.69 8.26
C PRO A 17 1.82 -1.13 6.92
N PHE A 18 0.65 -0.48 6.91
CA PHE A 18 0.36 0.52 5.89
C PHE A 18 1.29 1.72 6.13
N THR A 19 1.91 2.23 5.07
CA THR A 19 2.57 3.53 5.13
C THR A 19 1.67 4.59 4.54
N TYR A 20 1.92 5.84 4.91
CA TYR A 20 1.03 6.92 4.57
C TYR A 20 1.77 8.23 4.31
N ASP A 21 1.18 9.07 3.49
CA ASP A 21 1.64 10.44 3.27
C ASP A 21 1.15 11.40 4.39
N PRO A 22 1.61 12.66 4.42
CA PRO A 22 1.18 13.65 5.40
C PRO A 22 -0.32 14.02 5.35
N LEU A 23 -0.98 13.81 4.19
CA LEU A 23 -2.42 14.03 4.02
C LEU A 23 -3.25 12.84 4.51
N GLY A 24 -2.60 11.71 4.76
CA GLY A 24 -3.21 10.48 5.20
C GLY A 24 -3.57 9.52 4.06
N ASN A 25 -3.10 9.71 2.83
CA ASN A 25 -3.24 8.69 1.80
C ASN A 25 -2.35 7.48 2.09
N VAL A 26 -2.78 6.27 1.71
CA VAL A 26 -1.98 5.04 1.85
C VAL A 26 -0.91 5.03 0.78
N LEU A 27 0.36 5.00 1.12
CA LEU A 27 1.45 4.89 0.14
C LEU A 27 1.77 3.44 -0.20
N THR A 28 1.81 2.57 0.81
CA THR A 28 2.13 1.15 0.60
C THR A 28 1.26 0.23 1.42
N LYS A 29 1.01 -0.96 0.87
CA LYS A 29 0.36 -2.08 1.54
C LYS A 29 1.23 -3.32 1.36
N GLN A 30 1.45 -4.04 2.46
CA GLN A 30 2.28 -5.24 2.47
C GLN A 30 1.58 -6.34 3.27
N THR A 31 1.55 -7.55 2.72
CA THR A 31 1.05 -8.76 3.41
C THR A 31 2.22 -9.52 4.03
N ALA A 32 1.96 -10.43 4.98
CA ALA A 32 3.02 -11.22 5.63
C ALA A 32 3.94 -11.93 4.61
N ASN A 33 3.36 -12.64 3.64
CA ASN A 33 4.12 -13.32 2.56
C ASN A 33 4.95 -12.37 1.69
N MET A 34 4.51 -11.12 1.51
CA MET A 34 5.29 -10.10 0.78
C MET A 34 6.41 -9.52 1.64
N ALA A 35 6.18 -9.36 2.95
CA ALA A 35 7.18 -8.86 3.89
C ALA A 35 8.38 -9.79 4.00
N GLU A 36 8.16 -11.11 4.02
CA GLU A 36 9.25 -12.11 3.95
C GLU A 36 10.16 -11.91 2.73
N LYS A 37 9.62 -11.32 1.65
CA LYS A 37 10.34 -11.07 0.39
C LYS A 37 10.76 -9.60 0.23
N GLY A 38 10.50 -8.74 1.22
CA GLY A 38 10.75 -7.30 1.13
C GLY A 38 9.93 -6.57 0.06
N LYS A 39 8.77 -7.11 -0.33
CA LYS A 39 7.91 -6.56 -1.40
C LYS A 39 6.70 -5.83 -0.84
N MET A 40 6.14 -4.89 -1.59
CA MET A 40 4.92 -4.17 -1.22
C MET A 40 4.19 -3.65 -2.45
N ILE A 41 2.87 -3.53 -2.35
CA ILE A 41 2.04 -2.81 -3.33
C ILE A 41 2.18 -1.32 -3.04
N ALA A 42 2.38 -0.52 -4.08
CA ALA A 42 2.52 0.93 -3.97
C ALA A 42 1.34 1.65 -4.65
N TYR A 43 0.93 2.77 -4.07
CA TYR A 43 -0.17 3.60 -4.54
C TYR A 43 0.35 5.02 -4.81
N THR A 44 -0.07 5.61 -5.93
CA THR A 44 0.28 6.99 -6.30
C THR A 44 -0.97 7.86 -6.35
N TYR A 45 -0.84 9.11 -5.92
CA TYR A 45 -1.95 10.04 -5.82
C TYR A 45 -1.61 11.37 -6.48
N ASP A 46 -2.64 12.02 -7.01
CA ASP A 46 -2.69 13.47 -7.23
C ASP A 46 -3.59 14.07 -6.14
N TYR A 47 -2.97 14.71 -5.16
CA TYR A 47 -3.63 15.10 -3.90
C TYR A 47 -4.31 13.91 -3.20
N HIS A 48 -5.64 13.84 -3.16
CA HIS A 48 -6.40 12.69 -2.62
C HIS A 48 -6.90 11.72 -3.70
N ARG A 49 -6.63 12.00 -4.98
CA ARG A 49 -7.11 11.19 -6.10
C ARG A 49 -6.08 10.11 -6.41
N LEU A 50 -6.48 8.85 -6.32
CA LEU A 50 -5.64 7.73 -6.72
C LEU A 50 -5.38 7.79 -8.24
N THR A 51 -4.10 7.81 -8.62
CA THR A 51 -3.64 7.86 -10.03
C THR A 51 -2.93 6.58 -10.47
N GLY A 52 -2.51 5.72 -9.53
CA GLY A 52 -1.87 4.47 -9.91
C GLY A 52 -1.71 3.46 -8.78
N ILE A 53 -1.60 2.20 -9.18
CA ILE A 53 -1.33 1.05 -8.31
C ILE A 53 -0.23 0.21 -8.97
N SER A 54 0.82 -0.11 -8.21
CA SER A 54 1.95 -0.93 -8.65
C SER A 54 2.03 -2.23 -7.87
N TYR A 55 2.05 -3.35 -8.59
CA TYR A 55 2.16 -4.71 -8.06
C TYR A 55 3.56 -5.27 -8.34
N PRO A 56 4.38 -5.56 -7.31
CA PRO A 56 5.78 -5.93 -7.49
C PRO A 56 5.98 -7.34 -8.09
N ASP A 57 5.01 -8.23 -7.90
CA ASP A 57 5.04 -9.60 -8.45
C ASP A 57 4.32 -9.72 -9.78
N HIS A 58 3.43 -8.77 -10.09
CA HIS A 58 2.54 -8.81 -11.24
C HIS A 58 2.46 -7.42 -11.92
N PRO A 59 3.57 -6.89 -12.45
CA PRO A 59 3.59 -5.56 -13.06
C PRO A 59 2.63 -5.42 -14.25
N GLU A 60 2.25 -6.53 -14.89
CA GLU A 60 1.22 -6.60 -15.92
C GLU A 60 -0.16 -6.13 -15.44
N ASN A 61 -0.43 -6.21 -14.14
CA ASN A 61 -1.67 -5.77 -13.51
C ASN A 61 -1.59 -4.34 -12.95
N ASN A 62 -0.50 -3.61 -13.25
CA ASN A 62 -0.38 -2.22 -12.83
C ASN A 62 -1.50 -1.37 -13.41
N VAL A 63 -2.09 -0.54 -12.55
CA VAL A 63 -3.20 0.34 -12.93
C VAL A 63 -2.69 1.77 -13.00
N LYS A 64 -3.08 2.50 -14.04
CA LYS A 64 -2.84 3.94 -14.17
C LYS A 64 -4.12 4.65 -14.61
N TYR A 65 -4.54 5.62 -13.82
CA TYR A 65 -5.69 6.46 -14.12
C TYR A 65 -5.19 7.77 -14.72
N TYR A 66 -5.71 8.10 -15.91
CA TYR A 66 -5.43 9.37 -16.56
C TYR A 66 -6.49 10.39 -16.16
N ILE A 67 -6.01 11.57 -15.77
CA ILE A 67 -6.87 12.72 -15.52
C ILE A 67 -6.99 13.47 -16.83
N THR A 68 -8.16 13.44 -17.45
CA THR A 68 -8.55 14.39 -18.50
C THR A 68 -9.13 15.63 -17.83
N VAL A 69 -8.63 16.79 -18.24
CA VAL A 69 -9.11 18.13 -17.86
C VAL A 69 -10.13 18.65 -18.85
#